data_AF-A0A7Y2VDM9-F1
#
_entry.id   AF-A0A7Y2VDM9-F1
#
_cell.length_a   1.000
_cell.length_b   1.000
_cell.length_c   1.000
_cell.angle_alpha   90.00
_cell.angle_beta   90.00
_cell.angle_gamma   90.00
#
_symmetry.space_group_name_H-M   'P 1'
#
loop_
_entity.id
_entity.type
_entity.pdbx_description
1 polymer ?
#
loop_
_entity_poly.entity_id
_entity_poly.type
_entity_poly.pdbx_seq_one_letter_code
_entity_poly.pdbx_strand_id
1 'polypeptide(L)' 'ISYAPDFRQAIADSWPESIDDSQARTDWGWIPEYNLQKTTSEMLSGLGK' A
#
# COMPACT_ATOMS: atom_id res chain seq x y z
N ILE A 1 -23.63 -2.36 1.66
CA ILE A 1 -22.39 -1.81 2.26
C ILE A 1 -22.54 -0.29 2.27
N SER A 2 -22.28 0.39 3.38
CA SER A 2 -22.33 1.85 3.49
C SER A 2 -20.93 2.37 3.79
N TYR A 3 -20.40 3.24 2.93
CA TYR A 3 -19.15 3.94 3.18
C TYR A 3 -19.48 5.35 3.70
N ALA A 4 -18.68 5.85 4.63
CA ALA A 4 -18.81 7.19 5.19
C ALA A 4 -17.49 7.95 4.99
N PRO A 5 -17.27 8.55 3.80
CA PRO A 5 -16.10 9.37 3.54
C PRO A 5 -16.06 10.58 4.48
N ASP A 6 -14.86 10.99 4.89
CA ASP A 6 -14.64 12.21 5.65
C ASP A 6 -13.63 13.13 4.94
N PHE A 7 -13.16 14.18 5.61
CA PHE A 7 -12.22 15.15 5.03
C PHE A 7 -10.91 14.53 4.52
N ARG A 8 -10.56 13.30 4.95
CA ARG A 8 -9.38 12.59 4.48
C ARG A 8 -9.54 12.08 3.04
N GLN A 9 -10.76 11.96 2.54
CA GLN A 9 -10.99 11.57 1.14
C GLN A 9 -10.35 12.57 0.17
N ALA A 10 -10.56 13.87 0.38
CA ALA A 10 -9.95 14.91 -0.46
C ALA A 10 -8.40 14.92 -0.37
N ILE A 11 -7.84 14.48 0.77
CA ILE A 11 -6.39 14.30 0.92
C ILE A 11 -5.94 13.08 0.10
N ALA A 12 -6.64 11.95 0.20
CA ALA A 12 -6.34 10.74 -0.58
C ALA A 12 -6.45 10.98 -2.09
N ASP A 13 -7.48 11.72 -2.53
CA ASP A 13 -7.70 12.07 -3.94
C ASP A 13 -6.59 12.96 -4.52
N SER A 14 -5.81 13.63 -3.67
CA SER A 14 -4.68 14.46 -4.10
C SER A 14 -3.38 13.68 -4.30
N TRP A 15 -3.31 12.42 -3.85
CA TRP A 15 -2.12 11.58 -3.94
C TRP A 15 -2.11 10.77 -5.24
N PRO A 16 -0.92 10.42 -5.77
CA PRO A 16 -0.83 9.54 -6.92
C PRO A 16 -1.29 8.12 -6.58
N GLU A 17 -2.00 7.47 -7.49
CA GLU A 17 -2.45 6.08 -7.31
C GLU A 17 -1.29 5.06 -7.36
N SER A 18 -0.21 5.40 -8.07
CA SER A 18 1.00 4.59 -8.20
C SER A 18 2.24 5.45 -8.37
N ILE A 19 3.39 4.94 -7.97
CA ILE A 19 4.68 5.62 -8.09
C ILE A 19 5.60 4.77 -8.98
N ASP A 20 6.29 5.42 -9.93
CA ASP A 20 7.35 4.78 -10.70
C ASP A 20 8.58 4.57 -9.81
N ASP A 21 8.90 3.31 -9.53
CA ASP A 21 10.02 2.89 -8.70
C ASP A 21 11.23 2.39 -9.53
N SER A 22 11.21 2.54 -10.86
CA SER A 22 12.23 1.99 -11.78
C SER A 22 13.67 2.42 -11.46
N GLN A 23 13.86 3.66 -11.02
CA GLN A 23 15.18 4.17 -10.62
C GLN A 23 15.73 3.41 -9.41
N ALA A 24 14.90 3.15 -8.39
CA ALA A 24 15.31 2.38 -7.22
C ALA A 24 15.64 0.92 -7.56
N ARG A 25 14.89 0.33 -8.51
CA ARG A 25 15.18 -1.01 -9.03
C ARG A 25 16.53 -1.06 -9.73
N THR A 26 16.88 0.00 -10.46
CA THR A 26 18.12 0.07 -11.24
C THR A 26 19.33 0.37 -10.37
N ASP A 27 19.23 1.36 -9.48
CA ASP A 27 20.37 1.90 -8.73
C ASP A 27 20.85 0.95 -7.63
N TRP A 28 19.91 0.28 -6.96
CA TRP A 28 20.22 -0.56 -5.80
C TRP A 28 19.40 -1.86 -5.74
N GLY A 29 18.77 -2.25 -6.85
CA GLY A 29 18.12 -3.56 -6.96
C GLY A 29 16.86 -3.69 -6.11
N TRP A 30 16.14 -2.59 -5.87
CA TRP A 30 14.90 -2.64 -5.08
C TRP A 30 13.89 -3.63 -5.67
N ILE A 31 13.37 -4.55 -4.86
CA ILE A 31 12.30 -5.46 -5.27
C ILE A 31 11.33 -5.62 -4.08
N PRO A 32 10.04 -5.26 -4.22
CA PRO A 32 9.07 -5.47 -3.15
C PRO A 32 8.76 -6.96 -2.98
N GLU A 33 8.95 -7.48 -1.77
CA GLU A 33 8.72 -8.90 -1.44
C GLU A 33 7.28 -9.22 -1.01
N TYR A 34 6.47 -8.20 -0.76
CA TYR A 34 5.12 -8.33 -0.22
C TYR A 34 4.11 -7.70 -1.18
N ASN A 35 3.25 -8.53 -1.74
CA ASN A 35 2.07 -8.10 -2.48
C ASN A 35 0.85 -8.01 -1.55
N LEU A 36 -0.27 -7.51 -2.06
CA LEU A 36 -1.49 -7.32 -1.27
C LEU A 36 -1.94 -8.59 -0.52
N GLN A 37 -1.88 -9.75 -1.16
CA GLN A 37 -2.30 -11.03 -0.56
C GLN A 37 -1.37 -11.44 0.59
N LYS A 38 -0.06 -11.41 0.34
CA LYS A 38 0.95 -11.75 1.36
C LYS A 38 0.87 -10.80 2.54
N THR A 39 0.80 -9.49 2.29
CA THR A 39 0.62 -8.48 3.34
C THR A 39 -0.63 -8.74 4.17
N THR A 40 -1.78 -9.00 3.53
CA THR A 40 -3.03 -9.25 4.24
C THR A 40 -2.93 -10.48 5.15
N SER A 41 -2.36 -11.57 4.64
CA SER A 41 -2.18 -12.82 5.41
C SER A 41 -1.27 -12.61 6.62
N GLU A 42 -0.13 -11.95 6.43
CA GLU A 42 0.84 -11.72 7.52
C GLU A 42 0.29 -10.75 8.57
N MET A 43 -0.40 -9.68 8.16
CA MET A 43 -1.00 -8.74 9.11
C MET A 43 -2.06 -9.41 9.98
N LEU A 44 -2.92 -10.26 9.40
CA LEU A 44 -3.92 -11.02 10.17
C LEU A 44 -3.27 -12.04 11.10
N SER A 45 -2.18 -12.68 10.67
CA SER A 45 -1.40 -13.60 11.51
C SER A 45 -0.76 -12.88 12.70
N GLY A 46 -0.21 -11.67 12.48
CA GLY A 46 0.55 -10.91 13.47
C GLY A 46 -0.28 -10.15 14.49
N LEU A 47 -1.57 -9.90 14.25
CA LEU A 47 -2.41 -9.10 15.16
C LEU A 47 -2.76 -9.79 16.49
N GLY A 48 -2.41 -11.06 16.67
CA GLY A 48 -2.72 -11.81 17.90
C GLY A 48 -4.24 -11.89 18.16
N LYS A 49 -4.63 -12.62 19.20
CA LYS A 49 -6.00 -12.56 19.74
C LYS A 49 -6.10 -11.50 20.81
#